data_AF-A0A101XMS1-F1
#
_entry.id   AF-A0A101XMS1-F1
#
_cell.length_a   1.000
_cell.length_b   1.000
_cell.length_c   1.000
_cell.angle_alpha   90.00
_cell.angle_beta   90.00
_cell.angle_gamma   90.00
#
_symmetry.space_group_name_H-M   'P 1'
#
loop_
_entity.id
_entity.type
_entity.pdbx_description
1 polymer ?
#
loop_
_entity_poly.entity_id
_entity_poly.type
_entity_poly.pdbx_seq_one_letter_code
_entity_poly.pdbx_strand_id
1 'polypeptide(L)' 'MAIKSPTIDELVKAASNLGLEFEVYGDKRHPANWFDGPHGYIAIKKREGFRKRGLVRAIAKELVRIRQQASKSPN' A
#
# COMPACT_ATOMS: atom_id res chain seq x y z
N MET A 1 8.85 -5.49 8.85
CA MET A 1 8.65 -4.03 8.80
C MET A 1 7.18 -3.79 8.53
N ALA A 2 6.48 -3.26 9.51
CA ALA A 2 5.09 -2.84 9.40
C ALA A 2 5.06 -1.32 9.35
N ILE A 3 4.16 -0.74 8.56
CA ILE A 3 3.95 0.70 8.48
C ILE A 3 2.69 1.03 9.28
N LYS A 4 2.76 2.05 10.13
CA LYS A 4 1.61 2.50 10.93
C LYS A 4 0.61 3.19 10.00
N SER A 5 -0.63 2.70 10.03
CA SER A 5 -1.80 3.27 9.32
C SER A 5 -1.50 3.70 7.88
N PRO A 6 -1.11 2.78 6.98
CA PRO A 6 -0.95 3.11 5.57
C PRO A 6 -2.32 3.41 4.94
N THR A 7 -2.44 4.49 4.17
CA THR A 7 -3.67 4.80 3.44
C THR A 7 -3.74 4.06 2.11
N ILE A 8 -4.93 3.95 1.51
CA ILE A 8 -5.09 3.39 0.17
C ILE A 8 -4.29 4.18 -0.86
N ASP A 9 -4.31 5.52 -0.80
CA ASP A 9 -3.57 6.36 -1.74
C ASP A 9 -2.06 6.15 -1.65
N GLU A 10 -1.55 5.99 -0.43
CA GLU A 10 -0.14 5.67 -0.22
C GLU A 10 0.22 4.30 -0.82
N LEU A 11 -0.66 3.31 -0.67
CA LEU A 11 -0.48 1.97 -1.24
C LEU A 11 -0.53 2.00 -2.78
N VAL A 12 -1.47 2.76 -3.35
CA VAL A 12 -1.61 2.99 -4.80
C VAL A 12 -0.35 3.64 -5.35
N LYS A 13 0.12 4.72 -4.72
CA LYS A 13 1.32 5.43 -5.14
C LYS A 13 2.55 4.54 -5.04
N ALA A 14 2.70 3.77 -3.96
CA ALA A 14 3.80 2.84 -3.80
C ALA A 14 3.78 1.72 -4.85
N ALA A 15 2.61 1.11 -5.11
CA ALA A 15 2.45 0.08 -6.12
C ALA A 15 2.74 0.61 -7.54
N SER A 16 2.25 1.81 -7.84
CA SER A 16 2.52 2.52 -9.10
C SER A 16 4.01 2.84 -9.29
N ASN A 17 4.69 3.36 -8.26
CA ASN A 17 6.13 3.64 -8.32
C ASN A 17 6.98 2.38 -8.53
N LEU A 18 6.51 1.25 -8.00
CA LEU A 18 7.14 -0.07 -8.20
C LEU A 18 6.76 -0.72 -9.55
N GLY A 19 5.94 -0.05 -10.36
CA GLY A 19 5.48 -0.54 -11.65
C GLY A 19 4.64 -1.82 -11.55
N LEU A 20 3.92 -2.01 -10.43
CA LEU A 20 3.08 -3.18 -10.21
C LEU A 20 1.71 -2.98 -10.87
N GLU A 21 1.13 -4.05 -11.40
CA GLU A 21 -0.28 -4.07 -11.81
C GLU A 21 -1.15 -4.27 -10.56
N PHE A 22 -2.08 -3.33 -10.32
CA PHE A 22 -2.96 -3.38 -9.17
C PHE A 22 -4.37 -2.86 -9.47
N GLU A 23 -5.32 -3.28 -8.64
CA GLU A 23 -6.70 -2.80 -8.61
C GLU A 23 -7.02 -2.28 -7.20
N VAL A 24 -7.88 -1.26 -7.13
CA VAL A 24 -8.26 -0.60 -5.88
C VAL A 24 -9.69 -0.95 -5.52
N TYR A 25 -9.88 -1.41 -4.30
CA TYR A 25 -11.19 -1.74 -3.75
C TYR A 25 -11.42 -0.83 -2.53
N GLY A 26 -12.11 0.28 -2.77
CA GLY A 26 -12.30 1.37 -1.80
C GLY A 26 -13.42 1.14 -0.78
N ASP A 27 -14.28 0.14 -0.97
CA ASP A 27 -15.35 -0.21 -0.03
C ASP A 27 -15.49 -1.72 0.06
N LYS A 28 -15.09 -2.28 1.20
CA LYS A 28 -15.41 -3.67 1.53
C LYS A 28 -16.71 -3.68 2.33
N ARG A 29 -17.78 -4.25 1.75
CA ARG A 29 -19.12 -4.34 2.35
C ARG A 29 -19.14 -4.97 3.76
N HIS A 30 -18.23 -5.91 4.03
CA HIS A 30 -18.02 -6.54 5.35
C HIS A 30 -16.53 -6.83 5.60
N PRO A 31 -15.78 -5.89 6.17
CA PRO A 31 -14.44 -6.15 6.68
C PRO A 31 -14.54 -6.94 7.99
N ALA A 32 -13.60 -7.85 8.25
CA ALA A 32 -13.54 -8.57 9.53
C ALA A 32 -13.36 -7.60 10.73
N ASN A 33 -12.85 -6.39 10.47
CA ASN A 33 -12.55 -5.35 11.46
C ASN A 33 -13.36 -4.08 11.15
N TRP A 34 -14.69 -4.21 11.14
CA TRP A 34 -15.64 -3.15 10.77
C TRP A 34 -15.60 -1.88 11.66
N PHE A 35 -14.96 -1.92 12.83
CA PHE A 35 -14.95 -0.81 13.79
C PHE A 35 -13.82 0.21 13.58
N ASP A 36 -12.75 -0.15 12.84
CA ASP A 36 -11.51 0.65 12.79
C ASP A 36 -11.23 1.21 11.39
N GLY A 37 -11.78 2.39 11.10
CA GLY A 37 -11.31 3.29 10.04
C GLY A 37 -11.69 2.91 8.59
N PRO A 38 -11.19 3.68 7.58
CA PRO A 38 -11.57 3.48 6.18
C PRO A 38 -11.24 2.07 5.69
N HIS A 39 -12.21 1.43 5.05
CA HIS A 39 -12.15 0.03 4.67
C HIS A 39 -11.76 -0.11 3.20
N GLY A 40 -10.59 -0.68 2.92
CA GLY A 40 -10.22 -0.97 1.55
C GLY A 40 -9.01 -1.87 1.44
N TYR A 41 -8.73 -2.31 0.22
CA TYR A 41 -7.50 -3.01 -0.09
C TYR A 41 -7.10 -2.77 -1.54
N ILE A 42 -5.83 -3.01 -1.83
CA ILE A 42 -5.35 -3.14 -3.20
C ILE A 42 -5.10 -4.61 -3.51
N ALA A 43 -5.57 -5.06 -4.67
CA ALA A 43 -5.22 -6.36 -5.21
C ALA A 43 -4.03 -6.17 -6.15
N ILE A 44 -2.94 -6.90 -5.92
CA ILE A 44 -1.74 -6.83 -6.76
C ILE A 44 -1.62 -8.12 -7.55
N LYS A 45 -1.47 -7.99 -8.87
CA LYS A 45 -1.16 -9.12 -9.73
C LYS A 45 0.27 -9.57 -9.46
N LYS A 46 0.42 -10.81 -9.00
CA LYS A 46 1.74 -11.37 -8.74
C LYS A 46 2.45 -11.65 -10.06
N ARG A 47 3.69 -11.18 -10.18
CA ARG A 47 4.62 -11.65 -11.21
C ARG A 47 5.21 -13.00 -10.80
N GLU A 48 5.59 -13.79 -11.78
CA GLU A 48 6.24 -15.08 -11.56
C GLU A 48 7.52 -14.90 -10.70
N GLY A 49 7.77 -15.82 -9.78
CA GLY A 49 8.88 -15.73 -8.82
C GLY A 49 8.68 -14.78 -7.63
N PHE A 50 7.67 -13.91 -7.63
CA PHE A 50 7.43 -13.00 -6.50
C PHE A 50 6.55 -13.62 -5.41
N ARG A 51 7.15 -13.83 -4.23
CA ARG A 51 6.41 -14.23 -3.02
C ARG A 51 5.65 -13.02 -2.43
N LYS A 52 4.43 -13.25 -1.92
CA LYS A 52 3.60 -12.22 -1.26
C LYS A 52 4.39 -11.41 -0.21
N ARG A 53 5.19 -12.09 0.61
CA ARG A 53 6.03 -11.45 1.64
C ARG A 53 7.06 -10.47 1.04
N GLY A 54 7.62 -10.79 -0.13
CA GLY A 54 8.57 -9.93 -0.83
C GLY A 54 7.89 -8.66 -1.34
N LEU A 55 6.72 -8.80 -1.97
CA LEU A 55 5.91 -7.68 -2.44
C LEU A 55 5.52 -6.74 -1.30
N VAL A 56 5.01 -7.29 -0.19
CA VAL A 56 4.64 -6.48 0.98
C VAL A 56 5.84 -5.72 1.55
N ARG A 57 7.03 -6.34 1.59
CA ARG A 57 8.26 -5.64 2.03
C ARG A 57 8.68 -4.53 1.06
N ALA A 58 8.58 -4.76 -0.24
CA ALA A 58 8.91 -3.75 -1.25
C ALA A 58 7.99 -2.54 -1.13
N ILE A 59 6.68 -2.77 -1.01
CA ILE A 59 5.67 -1.72 -0.79
C ILE A 59 5.95 -0.98 0.51
N ALA A 60 6.22 -1.68 1.61
CA ALA A 60 6.56 -1.05 2.88
C ALA A 60 7.80 -0.15 2.79
N LYS A 61 8.83 -0.54 2.03
CA LYS A 61 10.03 0.30 1.80
C LYS A 61 9.70 1.55 1.00
N GLU A 62 8.91 1.40 -0.06
CA GLU A 62 8.51 2.56 -0.89
C GLU A 62 7.61 3.53 -0.11
N LEU A 63 6.74 3.02 0.76
CA LEU A 63 5.95 3.85 1.67
C LEU A 63 6.82 4.72 2.59
N VAL A 64 7.89 4.16 3.16
CA VAL A 64 8.84 4.93 3.98
C VAL A 64 9.47 6.04 3.13
N ARG A 65 9.88 5.72 1.90
CA ARG A 65 10.47 6.70 0.98
C ARG A 65 9.51 7.85 0.65
N ILE A 66 8.25 7.53 0.33
CA ILE A 66 7.20 8.52 0.04
C ILE A 66 6.96 9.44 1.24
N ARG A 67 6.84 8.89 2.45
CA ARG A 67 6.63 9.68 3.67
C ARG A 67 7.83 10.59 3.98
N GLN A 68 9.05 10.09 3.80
CA GLN A 68 10.27 10.88 3.99
C GLN A 68 10.37 12.03 2.97
N GLN A 69 9.98 11.81 1.72
CA GLN A 69 9.94 12.86 0.70
C GLN A 69 8.91 13.93 1.03
N ALA A 70 7.71 13.53 1.46
CA ALA A 70 6.68 14.47 1.89
C ALA A 70 7.14 15.33 3.09
N SER A 71 7.89 14.76 4.03
CA SER A 71 8.46 15.52 5.16
C SER A 71 9.64 16.43 4.79
N LYS A 72 10.36 16.14 3.69
CA LYS A 72 11.55 16.88 3.26
C LYS A 72 11.26 18.02 2.28
N SER A 73 10.01 18.22 1.91
CA SER A 73 9.56 19.41 1.19
C SER A 73 8.88 20.37 2.17
N PRO A 74 9.62 21.12 3.00
CA PRO A 74 9.08 22.36 3.56
C PRO A 74 9.04 23.41 2.43
N ASN A 75 7.93 24.14 2.36
CA ASN A 75 7.86 25.42 1.65
C ASN A 75 8.89 26.40 2.21
#